data_AF-A0A7S2MW67-F1
#
_entry.id   AF-A0A7S2MW67-F1
#
_cell.length_a   1.000
_cell.length_b   1.000
_cell.length_c   1.000
_cell.angle_alpha   90.00
_cell.angle_beta   90.00
_cell.angle_gamma   90.00
#
_symmetry.space_group_name_H-M   'P 1'
#
loop_
_entity.id
_entity.type
_entity.pdbx_description
1 polymer ?
#
loop_
_entity_poly.entity_id
_entity_poly.type
_entity_poly.pdbx_seq_one_letter_code
_entity_poly.pdbx_strand_id
1 'polypeptide(L)'
;FKNQTSLWLEEIYEIEGREYELRAIRKASIMGVFIFSLTVVFAGFIGILSNKSSRCKHMFHLIKIAGFLSALLGTIVFLLVAASMSISILWYDACEISSIVTSDFEPYVGDKIAPGANACFNDTNLAVAFNVTDKVDFQEKLDEGLSVIAEVNITENFDLVLSPLRDIQDLVLSITTTALGVFNQATAFDSETCPFDDTYTKSTILEPWNANSAKDKTAWVLNATGTEGNYNRQGSENKIQYIERIYNMAGVCTSSSSCCLNAFCGVAEKSPCNSGDNCAYVCSNLGGAIVAGYEAYLEADTIESRLTADLGVQCPSRPDLSCPTLEFQNMGNSFTLVALVKAYESNITDTADDLVDVASTSVGSAMDEVQDFLCNMNVSFVGRRYNQIRDDVCLTMFGGVTQVNWALWVLAIFLEITAILANILSTRLRGLSREKAALEFDDTATGRTRLSRAELYG
;
A
#
# COMPACT_ATOMS: atom_id res chain seq x y z
N PHE A 1 -18.06 3.07 15.25
CA PHE A 1 -17.38 4.18 15.95
C PHE A 1 -18.23 5.45 16.09
N LYS A 2 -18.69 6.11 15.01
CA LYS A 2 -19.43 7.41 15.09
C LYS A 2 -20.58 7.47 16.11
N ASN A 3 -21.43 6.44 16.22
CA ASN A 3 -22.55 6.42 17.17
C ASN A 3 -22.14 6.27 18.64
N GLN A 4 -20.97 5.69 18.94
CA GLN A 4 -20.50 5.59 20.33
C GLN A 4 -19.89 6.92 20.80
N THR A 5 -19.24 7.66 19.90
CA THR A 5 -18.63 8.96 20.23
C THR A 5 -19.69 10.00 20.60
N SER A 6 -20.86 9.99 19.94
CA SER A 6 -21.94 10.95 20.23
C SER A 6 -22.60 10.73 21.59
N LEU A 7 -22.79 9.48 22.01
CA LEU A 7 -23.36 9.15 23.32
C LEU A 7 -22.44 9.60 24.47
N TRP A 8 -21.13 9.40 24.31
CA TRP A 8 -20.13 9.85 25.29
C TRP A 8 -20.08 11.37 25.44
N LEU A 9 -20.25 12.12 24.35
CA LEU A 9 -20.29 13.58 24.38
C LEU A 9 -21.50 14.11 25.15
N GLU A 10 -22.68 13.52 24.96
CA GLU A 10 -23.90 13.94 25.64
C GLU A 10 -23.81 13.74 27.16
N GLU A 11 -23.25 12.61 27.61
CA GLU A 11 -23.05 12.32 29.03
C GLU A 11 -22.04 13.27 29.69
N ILE A 12 -20.97 13.65 28.97
CA ILE A 12 -20.00 14.66 29.45
C ILE A 12 -20.69 16.02 29.64
N TYR A 13 -21.50 16.48 28.68
CA TYR A 13 -22.18 17.76 28.78
C TYR A 13 -23.16 17.82 29.95
N GLU A 14 -23.86 16.72 30.24
CA GLU A 14 -24.79 16.66 31.37
C GLU A 14 -24.05 16.74 32.72
N ILE A 15 -22.88 16.10 32.82
CA ILE A 15 -22.04 16.15 34.02
C ILE A 15 -21.44 17.55 34.21
N GLU A 16 -20.91 18.17 33.16
CA GLU A 16 -20.36 19.53 33.22
C GLU A 16 -21.43 20.56 33.62
N GLY A 17 -22.66 20.40 33.12
CA GLY A 17 -23.79 21.25 33.49
C GLY A 17 -24.11 21.21 34.99
N ARG A 18 -24.13 20.00 35.59
CA ARG A 18 -24.35 19.83 37.04
C ARG A 18 -23.23 20.41 37.88
N GLU A 19 -21.99 20.35 37.40
CA GLU A 19 -20.83 20.88 38.14
C GLU A 19 -20.87 22.42 38.23
N TYR A 20 -21.35 23.09 37.18
CA TYR A 20 -21.47 24.54 37.15
C TYR A 20 -22.39 25.10 38.24
N GLU A 21 -23.56 24.48 38.45
CA GLU A 21 -24.51 24.88 39.49
C GLU A 21 -23.95 24.66 40.91
N LEU A 22 -23.30 23.52 41.13
CA LEU A 22 -22.65 23.20 42.41
C LEU A 22 -21.53 24.19 42.75
N ARG A 23 -20.76 24.64 41.75
CA ARG A 23 -19.70 25.65 41.95
C ARG A 23 -20.28 26.99 42.43
N ALA A 24 -21.42 27.41 41.89
CA ALA A 24 -22.09 28.65 42.33
C ALA A 24 -22.58 28.55 43.78
N ILE A 25 -23.21 27.43 44.14
CA ILE A 25 -23.71 27.17 45.50
C ILE A 25 -22.56 27.13 46.51
N ARG A 26 -21.44 26.47 46.19
CA ARG A 26 -20.25 26.43 47.06
C ARG A 26 -19.65 27.81 47.31
N LYS A 27 -19.51 28.63 46.26
CA LYS A 27 -19.01 30.01 46.39
C LYS A 27 -19.92 30.86 47.27
N ALA A 28 -21.23 30.78 47.06
CA ALA A 28 -22.22 31.52 47.85
C ALA A 28 -22.19 31.11 49.34
N SER A 29 -22.06 29.81 49.62
CA SER A 29 -21.97 29.29 50.99
C SER A 29 -20.74 29.80 51.73
N ILE A 30 -19.56 29.74 51.10
CA ILE A 30 -18.29 30.22 51.69
C ILE A 30 -18.37 31.74 51.95
N MET A 31 -18.85 32.52 50.99
CA MET A 31 -19.05 33.96 51.18
C MET A 31 -20.02 34.27 52.32
N GLY A 32 -21.09 33.48 52.46
CA GLY A 32 -22.07 33.62 53.54
C GLY A 32 -21.45 33.44 54.92
N VAL A 33 -20.64 32.38 55.11
CA VAL A 33 -19.93 32.14 56.38
C VAL A 33 -18.96 33.26 56.71
N PHE A 34 -18.25 33.79 55.71
CA PHE A 34 -17.31 34.89 55.91
C PHE A 34 -18.02 36.19 56.34
N ILE A 35 -19.11 36.55 55.65
CA ILE A 35 -19.93 37.72 55.99
C ILE A 35 -20.52 37.57 57.40
N PHE A 36 -21.06 36.41 57.73
CA PHE A 36 -21.61 36.15 59.07
C PHE A 36 -20.55 36.25 60.17
N SER A 37 -19.34 35.73 59.94
CA SER A 37 -18.25 35.85 60.90
C SER A 37 -17.83 37.32 61.08
N LEU A 38 -17.78 38.08 59.99
CA LEU A 38 -17.41 39.50 60.01
C LEU A 38 -18.45 40.35 60.76
N THR A 39 -19.76 40.06 60.62
CA THR A 39 -20.80 40.77 61.38
C THR A 39 -20.73 40.48 62.88
N VAL A 40 -20.40 39.24 63.28
CA VAL A 40 -20.18 38.88 64.69
C VAL A 40 -18.99 39.64 65.27
N VAL A 41 -17.86 39.70 64.55
CA VAL A 41 -16.67 40.46 64.96
C VAL A 41 -17.00 41.95 65.09
N PHE A 42 -17.70 42.52 64.11
CA PHE A 42 -18.08 43.93 64.12
C PHE A 42 -19.03 44.27 65.27
N ALA A 43 -20.01 43.41 65.56
CA ALA A 43 -20.90 43.54 66.71
C ALA A 43 -20.12 43.47 68.04
N GLY A 44 -19.13 42.56 68.14
CA GLY A 44 -18.20 42.50 69.26
C GLY A 44 -17.42 43.81 69.45
N PHE A 45 -16.90 44.37 68.36
CA PHE A 45 -16.14 45.62 68.37
C PHE A 45 -17.00 46.83 68.76
N ILE A 46 -18.23 46.95 68.24
CA ILE A 46 -19.19 47.98 68.66
C ILE A 46 -19.50 47.85 70.15
N GLY A 47 -19.65 46.62 70.66
CA GLY A 47 -19.84 46.36 72.09
C GLY A 47 -18.68 46.89 72.94
N ILE A 48 -17.45 46.71 72.48
CA ILE A 48 -16.24 47.23 73.15
C ILE A 48 -16.20 48.76 73.12
N LEU A 49 -16.43 49.39 71.95
CA LEU A 49 -16.39 50.85 71.80
C LEU A 49 -17.51 51.56 72.58
N SER A 50 -18.70 50.95 72.64
CA SER A 50 -19.87 51.53 73.30
C SER A 50 -19.79 51.48 74.83
N ASN A 51 -18.79 50.78 75.40
CA ASN A 51 -18.56 50.64 76.83
C ASN A 51 -18.29 51.98 77.56
N LYS A 52 -18.05 53.08 76.82
CA LYS A 52 -17.90 54.41 77.41
C LYS A 52 -19.22 55.01 77.92
N SER A 53 -20.38 54.46 77.56
CA SER A 53 -21.70 54.95 77.98
C SER A 53 -22.27 54.13 79.15
N SER A 54 -22.25 54.69 80.36
CA SER A 54 -22.44 53.98 81.63
C SER A 54 -23.88 53.64 82.02
N ARG A 55 -24.85 53.55 81.07
CA ARG A 55 -26.29 53.48 81.43
C ARG A 55 -27.09 52.27 80.93
N CYS A 56 -26.54 51.32 80.18
CA CYS A 56 -27.33 50.21 79.63
C CYS A 56 -26.92 48.82 80.15
N LYS A 57 -27.76 48.22 81.02
CA LYS A 57 -27.64 46.82 81.49
C LYS A 57 -27.68 45.79 80.34
N HIS A 58 -28.34 46.11 79.21
CA HIS A 58 -28.41 45.23 78.04
C HIS A 58 -27.07 45.00 77.34
N MET A 59 -26.18 46.00 77.32
CA MET A 59 -24.89 45.89 76.63
C MET A 59 -23.96 44.84 77.27
N PHE A 60 -24.06 44.66 78.59
CA PHE A 60 -23.28 43.64 79.29
C PHE A 60 -23.66 42.21 78.90
N HIS A 61 -24.95 41.95 78.66
CA HIS A 61 -25.40 40.64 78.16
C HIS A 61 -24.93 40.40 76.72
N LEU A 62 -24.94 41.42 75.87
CA LEU A 62 -24.46 41.31 74.48
C LEU A 62 -22.97 40.98 74.41
N ILE A 63 -22.11 41.62 75.23
CA ILE A 63 -20.67 41.32 75.24
C ILE A 63 -20.39 39.87 75.62
N LYS A 64 -21.13 39.31 76.58
CA LYS A 64 -21.00 37.91 76.97
C LYS A 64 -21.45 36.94 75.89
N ILE A 65 -22.61 37.20 75.29
CA ILE A 65 -23.16 36.36 74.23
C ILE A 65 -22.21 36.40 73.02
N ALA A 66 -21.73 37.59 72.64
CA ALA A 66 -20.75 37.76 71.57
C ALA A 66 -19.43 37.05 71.88
N GLY A 67 -18.91 37.17 73.10
CA GLY A 67 -17.68 36.47 73.51
C GLY A 67 -17.83 34.95 73.48
N PHE A 68 -18.93 34.41 73.99
CA PHE A 68 -19.21 32.96 73.95
C PHE A 68 -19.42 32.45 72.52
N LEU A 69 -20.19 33.17 71.70
CA LEU A 69 -20.44 32.80 70.31
C LEU A 69 -19.15 32.86 69.49
N SER A 70 -18.30 33.87 69.75
CA SER A 70 -16.99 34.00 69.11
C SER A 70 -16.06 32.84 69.47
N ALA A 71 -16.01 32.42 70.73
CA ALA A 71 -15.25 31.23 71.14
C ALA A 71 -15.80 29.95 70.48
N LEU A 72 -17.13 29.75 70.51
CA LEU A 72 -17.75 28.56 69.91
C LEU A 72 -17.48 28.47 68.40
N LEU A 73 -17.70 29.58 67.67
CA LEU A 73 -17.45 29.65 66.23
C LEU A 73 -15.95 29.51 65.92
N GLY A 74 -15.09 30.17 66.69
CA GLY A 74 -13.63 30.07 66.56
C GLY A 74 -13.15 28.63 66.68
N THR A 75 -13.59 27.92 67.73
CA THR A 75 -13.21 26.53 67.98
C THR A 75 -13.74 25.59 66.89
N ILE A 76 -14.99 25.75 66.44
CA ILE A 76 -15.56 24.93 65.34
C ILE A 76 -14.80 25.16 64.04
N VAL A 77 -14.56 26.42 63.66
CA VAL A 77 -13.80 26.77 62.45
C VAL A 77 -12.39 26.20 62.53
N PHE A 78 -11.73 26.29 63.70
CA PHE A 78 -10.40 25.73 63.89
C PHE A 78 -10.35 24.20 63.68
N LEU A 79 -11.32 23.46 64.24
CA LEU A 79 -11.41 22.01 64.04
C LEU A 79 -11.67 21.64 62.56
N LEU A 80 -12.57 22.36 61.89
CA LEU A 80 -12.87 22.13 60.48
C LEU A 80 -11.66 22.40 59.59
N VAL A 81 -10.92 23.48 59.85
CA VAL A 81 -9.70 23.84 59.12
C VAL A 81 -8.57 22.84 59.38
N ALA A 82 -8.42 22.35 60.61
CA ALA A 82 -7.42 21.33 60.93
C ALA A 82 -7.71 20.01 60.20
N ALA A 83 -8.99 19.60 60.16
CA ALA A 83 -9.42 18.41 59.42
C ALA A 83 -9.23 18.60 57.90
N SER A 84 -9.62 19.74 57.34
CA SER A 84 -9.46 20.02 55.91
C SER A 84 -7.99 20.14 55.50
N MET A 85 -7.11 20.69 56.34
CA MET A 85 -5.67 20.70 56.08
C MET A 85 -5.08 19.29 56.05
N SER A 86 -5.47 18.42 56.98
CA SER A 86 -5.03 17.01 56.99
C SER A 86 -5.43 16.30 55.69
N ILE A 87 -6.66 16.50 55.22
CA ILE A 87 -7.14 15.96 53.94
C ILE A 87 -6.36 16.56 52.77
N SER A 88 -6.05 17.85 52.82
CA SER A 88 -5.29 18.54 51.77
C SER A 88 -3.90 17.91 51.62
N ILE A 89 -3.19 17.64 52.73
CA ILE A 89 -1.86 16.99 52.69
C ILE A 89 -1.95 15.61 52.02
N LEU A 90 -2.92 14.78 52.41
CA LEU A 90 -3.13 13.46 51.79
C LEU A 90 -3.42 13.57 50.29
N TRP A 91 -4.15 14.61 49.88
CA TRP A 91 -4.45 14.86 48.48
C TRP A 91 -3.22 15.28 47.69
N TYR A 92 -2.35 16.12 48.27
CA TYR A 92 -1.09 16.53 47.67
C TYR A 92 -0.16 15.32 47.44
N ASP A 93 -0.01 14.45 48.44
CA ASP A 93 0.78 13.24 48.31
C ASP A 93 0.20 12.29 47.24
N ALA A 94 -1.13 12.17 47.17
CA ALA A 94 -1.79 11.39 46.13
C ALA A 94 -1.50 11.93 44.72
N CYS A 95 -1.40 13.25 44.55
CA CYS A 95 -1.05 13.90 43.29
C CYS A 95 0.41 13.62 42.87
N GLU A 96 1.36 13.67 43.80
CA GLU A 96 2.76 13.33 43.51
C GLU A 96 2.92 11.85 43.16
N ILE A 97 2.28 10.95 43.92
CA ILE A 97 2.29 9.51 43.61
C ILE A 97 1.67 9.25 42.25
N SER A 98 0.55 9.92 41.93
CA SER A 98 -0.08 9.85 40.62
C SER A 98 0.90 10.22 39.50
N SER A 99 1.67 11.29 39.67
CA SER A 99 2.67 11.69 38.66
C SER A 99 3.74 10.62 38.45
N ILE A 100 4.26 10.02 39.53
CA ILE A 100 5.27 8.96 39.47
C ILE A 100 4.72 7.72 38.76
N VAL A 101 3.51 7.29 39.11
CA VAL A 101 2.85 6.13 38.49
C VAL A 101 2.64 6.35 37.00
N THR A 102 2.31 7.57 36.57
CA THR A 102 2.09 7.86 35.15
C THR A 102 3.37 8.06 34.34
N SER A 103 4.52 8.29 34.98
CA SER A 103 5.80 8.40 34.25
C SER A 103 6.33 7.03 33.84
N ASP A 104 6.11 6.02 34.69
CA ASP A 104 6.50 4.65 34.40
C ASP A 104 5.57 3.64 35.08
N PHE A 105 4.81 2.92 34.26
CA PHE A 105 3.91 1.88 34.70
C PHE A 105 4.60 0.52 34.95
N GLU A 106 5.84 0.32 34.49
CA GLU A 106 6.57 -0.95 34.57
C GLU A 106 6.57 -1.61 35.97
N PRO A 107 6.91 -0.91 37.06
CA PRO A 107 6.92 -1.51 38.40
C PRO A 107 5.54 -1.89 38.95
N TYR A 108 4.45 -1.38 38.36
CA TYR A 108 3.09 -1.55 38.89
C TYR A 108 2.26 -2.58 38.13
N VAL A 109 2.36 -2.61 36.79
CA VAL A 109 1.54 -3.48 35.93
C VAL A 109 2.36 -4.57 35.22
N GLY A 110 3.69 -4.48 35.29
CA GLY A 110 4.64 -5.41 34.68
C GLY A 110 4.84 -5.21 33.17
N ASP A 111 5.88 -5.88 32.67
CA ASP A 111 6.51 -5.65 31.35
C ASP A 111 5.57 -5.86 30.15
N LYS A 112 4.46 -6.60 30.34
CA LYS A 112 3.52 -6.89 29.25
C LYS A 112 2.52 -5.76 28.98
N ILE A 113 2.14 -5.03 30.02
CA ILE A 113 1.10 -3.99 29.93
C ILE A 113 1.75 -2.60 29.95
N ALA A 114 2.89 -2.47 30.62
CA ALA A 114 3.61 -1.21 30.77
C ALA A 114 3.96 -0.51 29.46
N PRO A 115 4.40 -1.19 28.37
CA PRO A 115 4.70 -0.50 27.11
C PRO A 115 3.48 0.20 26.51
N GLY A 116 2.31 -0.46 26.54
CA GLY A 116 1.06 0.13 26.04
C GLY A 116 0.58 1.30 26.91
N ALA A 117 0.65 1.16 28.23
CA ALA A 117 0.30 2.23 29.15
C ALA A 117 1.26 3.42 29.00
N ASN A 118 2.58 3.19 29.08
CA ASN A 118 3.61 4.22 28.87
C ASN A 118 3.40 4.92 27.51
N ALA A 119 3.02 4.19 26.46
CA ALA A 119 2.77 4.79 25.16
C ALA A 119 1.58 5.73 25.10
N CYS A 120 0.48 5.39 25.78
CA CYS A 120 -0.70 6.26 25.91
C CYS A 120 -0.40 7.58 26.64
N PHE A 121 0.56 7.57 27.56
CA PHE A 121 0.90 8.73 28.40
C PHE A 121 2.10 9.55 27.89
N ASN A 122 2.99 8.95 27.07
CA ASN A 122 4.17 9.60 26.50
C ASN A 122 4.03 9.97 25.00
N ASP A 123 2.80 10.04 24.47
CA ASP A 123 2.52 10.41 23.07
C ASP A 123 3.23 9.52 22.02
N THR A 124 3.51 8.26 22.34
CA THR A 124 4.11 7.31 21.38
C THR A 124 3.03 6.39 20.78
N ASN A 125 3.19 6.02 19.50
CA ASN A 125 2.28 5.09 18.84
C ASN A 125 2.38 3.68 19.48
N LEU A 126 1.22 3.05 19.76
CA LEU A 126 1.18 1.71 20.34
C LEU A 126 1.91 0.66 19.49
N ALA A 127 1.90 0.82 18.16
CA ALA A 127 2.58 -0.12 17.26
C ALA A 127 4.09 -0.13 17.46
N VAL A 128 4.68 1.03 17.74
CA VAL A 128 6.10 1.17 18.09
C VAL A 128 6.36 0.57 19.47
N ALA A 129 5.48 0.85 20.44
CA ALA A 129 5.64 0.37 21.81
C ALA A 129 5.57 -1.16 21.95
N PHE A 130 4.77 -1.84 21.12
CA PHE A 130 4.70 -3.30 21.08
C PHE A 130 5.65 -3.95 20.07
N ASN A 131 6.53 -3.17 19.44
CA ASN A 131 7.40 -3.59 18.34
C ASN A 131 6.64 -4.36 17.24
N VAL A 132 5.46 -3.87 16.89
CA VAL A 132 4.62 -4.45 15.83
C VAL A 132 5.01 -3.88 14.47
N THR A 133 5.60 -2.68 14.43
CA THR A 133 6.03 -2.01 13.19
C THR A 133 6.89 -2.91 12.30
N ASP A 134 7.92 -3.55 12.87
CA ASP A 134 8.81 -4.48 12.13
C ASP A 134 8.07 -5.71 11.57
N LYS A 135 6.93 -6.08 12.16
CA LYS A 135 6.13 -7.23 11.73
C LYS A 135 5.12 -6.89 10.64
N VAL A 136 4.84 -5.60 10.40
CA VAL A 136 3.88 -5.17 9.37
C VAL A 136 4.55 -4.61 8.13
N ASP A 137 5.87 -4.64 8.08
CA ASP A 137 6.69 -4.25 6.93
C ASP A 137 6.68 -5.34 5.82
N PHE A 138 5.48 -5.70 5.39
CA PHE A 138 5.26 -6.59 4.25
C PHE A 138 5.38 -5.85 2.92
N GLN A 139 5.18 -4.53 2.95
CA GLN A 139 5.17 -3.69 1.76
C GLN A 139 6.56 -3.63 1.12
N GLU A 140 7.62 -3.34 1.88
CA GLU A 140 8.98 -3.26 1.34
C GLU A 140 9.41 -4.59 0.69
N LYS A 141 9.12 -5.72 1.33
CA LYS A 141 9.46 -7.05 0.81
C LYS A 141 8.64 -7.45 -0.41
N LEU A 142 7.38 -7.01 -0.49
CA LEU A 142 6.53 -7.27 -1.64
C LEU A 142 6.98 -6.43 -2.84
N ASP A 143 7.30 -5.16 -2.62
CA ASP A 143 7.80 -4.24 -3.65
C ASP A 143 9.14 -4.73 -4.21
N GLU A 144 10.05 -5.20 -3.34
CA GLU A 144 11.30 -5.83 -3.76
C GLU A 144 11.04 -7.06 -4.65
N GLY A 145 10.16 -7.97 -4.22
CA GLY A 145 9.81 -9.17 -4.98
C GLY A 145 9.14 -8.87 -6.33
N LEU A 146 8.24 -7.89 -6.38
CA LEU A 146 7.59 -7.44 -7.61
C LEU A 146 8.57 -6.79 -8.58
N SER A 147 9.53 -6.01 -8.07
CA SER A 147 10.55 -5.39 -8.92
C SER A 147 11.41 -6.42 -9.65
N VAL A 148 11.78 -7.51 -8.95
CA VAL A 148 12.55 -8.61 -9.54
C VAL A 148 11.76 -9.31 -10.64
N ILE A 149 10.45 -9.54 -10.45
CA ILE A 149 9.61 -10.17 -11.47
C ILE A 149 9.40 -9.25 -12.68
N ALA A 150 9.22 -7.95 -12.44
CA ALA A 150 9.06 -6.95 -13.50
C ALA A 150 10.34 -6.74 -14.33
N GLU A 151 11.52 -6.96 -13.76
CA GLU A 151 12.81 -6.83 -14.46
C GLU A 151 13.15 -8.05 -15.34
N VAL A 152 12.48 -9.20 -15.16
CA VAL A 152 12.73 -10.37 -16.01
C VAL A 152 12.10 -10.14 -17.39
N ASN A 153 12.95 -9.86 -18.37
CA ASN A 153 12.55 -9.77 -19.77
C ASN A 153 12.24 -11.17 -20.33
N ILE A 154 11.00 -11.62 -20.13
CA ILE A 154 10.50 -12.94 -20.58
C ILE A 154 10.69 -13.08 -22.10
N THR A 155 10.41 -12.02 -22.86
CA THR A 155 10.56 -12.00 -24.32
C THR A 155 11.99 -12.30 -24.78
N GLU A 156 13.00 -11.72 -24.13
CA GLU A 156 14.41 -11.97 -24.47
C GLU A 156 14.83 -13.43 -24.23
N ASN A 157 14.34 -14.04 -23.15
CA ASN A 157 14.60 -15.45 -22.85
C ASN A 157 13.91 -16.40 -23.84
N PHE A 158 12.71 -16.05 -24.30
CA PHE A 158 12.02 -16.82 -25.34
C PHE A 158 12.66 -16.65 -26.72
N ASP A 159 13.17 -15.45 -27.04
CA ASP A 159 13.88 -15.19 -28.29
C ASP A 159 15.16 -16.02 -28.45
N LEU A 160 15.86 -16.35 -27.34
CA LEU A 160 17.00 -17.29 -27.35
C LEU A 160 16.63 -18.68 -27.88
N VAL A 161 15.38 -19.11 -27.68
CA VAL A 161 14.88 -20.41 -28.14
C VAL A 161 14.20 -20.29 -29.51
N LEU A 162 13.52 -19.19 -29.77
CA LEU A 162 12.81 -18.96 -31.03
C LEU A 162 13.74 -18.65 -32.20
N SER A 163 14.87 -17.96 -31.99
CA SER A 163 15.78 -17.62 -33.08
C SER A 163 16.38 -18.85 -33.77
N PRO A 164 16.98 -19.83 -33.05
CA PRO A 164 17.51 -21.04 -33.69
C PRO A 164 16.44 -21.85 -34.43
N LEU A 165 15.20 -21.86 -33.93
CA LEU A 165 14.09 -22.54 -34.59
C LEU A 165 13.71 -21.87 -35.92
N ARG A 166 13.73 -20.53 -35.97
CA ARG A 166 13.53 -19.77 -37.23
C ARG A 166 14.67 -20.03 -38.21
N ASP A 167 15.92 -20.03 -37.74
CA ASP A 167 17.09 -20.30 -38.59
C ASP A 167 17.05 -21.71 -39.20
N ILE A 168 16.64 -22.71 -38.41
CA ILE A 168 16.43 -24.08 -38.92
C ILE A 168 15.33 -24.11 -39.97
N GLN A 169 14.21 -23.42 -39.74
CA GLN A 169 13.12 -23.35 -40.69
C GLN A 169 13.57 -22.71 -42.02
N ASP A 170 14.30 -21.60 -41.97
CA ASP A 170 14.82 -20.93 -43.16
C ASP A 170 15.85 -21.80 -43.89
N LEU A 171 16.72 -22.50 -43.14
CA LEU A 171 17.66 -23.46 -43.72
C LEU A 171 16.94 -24.57 -44.47
N VAL A 172 15.88 -25.15 -43.88
CA VAL A 172 15.08 -26.21 -44.51
C VAL A 172 14.43 -25.72 -45.81
N LEU A 173 13.87 -24.50 -45.82
CA LEU A 173 13.26 -23.90 -47.03
C LEU A 173 14.29 -23.51 -48.11
N SER A 174 15.56 -23.35 -47.72
CA SER A 174 16.65 -23.01 -48.64
C SER A 174 17.16 -24.22 -49.45
N ILE A 175 16.89 -25.46 -49.00
CA ILE A 175 17.39 -26.69 -49.64
C ILE A 175 16.84 -26.80 -51.07
N THR A 176 15.51 -26.74 -51.25
CA THR A 176 14.92 -26.79 -52.59
C THR A 176 15.25 -25.55 -53.41
N THR A 177 15.40 -24.37 -52.78
CA THR A 177 15.75 -23.13 -53.48
C THR A 177 17.14 -23.22 -54.11
N THR A 178 18.11 -23.78 -53.37
CA THR A 178 19.47 -23.98 -53.87
C THR A 178 19.51 -25.02 -54.98
N ALA A 179 18.83 -26.16 -54.80
CA ALA A 179 18.73 -27.20 -55.83
C ALA A 179 18.07 -26.69 -57.11
N LEU A 180 16.99 -25.89 -56.99
CA LEU A 180 16.31 -25.26 -58.11
C LEU A 180 17.20 -24.25 -58.83
N GLY A 181 18.01 -23.48 -58.09
CA GLY A 181 18.96 -22.54 -58.65
C GLY A 181 20.01 -23.22 -59.53
N VAL A 182 20.59 -24.32 -59.04
CA VAL A 182 21.55 -25.14 -59.81
C VAL A 182 20.88 -25.77 -61.03
N PHE A 183 19.67 -26.30 -60.86
CA PHE A 183 18.90 -26.87 -61.98
C PHE A 183 18.61 -25.83 -63.06
N ASN A 184 18.11 -24.66 -62.67
CA ASN A 184 17.83 -23.56 -63.60
C ASN A 184 19.08 -23.03 -64.29
N GLN A 185 20.24 -23.05 -63.63
CA GLN A 185 21.51 -22.69 -64.27
C GLN A 185 21.85 -23.63 -65.44
N ALA A 186 21.52 -24.92 -65.32
CA ALA A 186 21.75 -25.90 -66.37
C ALA A 186 20.68 -25.83 -67.47
N THR A 187 19.41 -25.63 -67.13
CA THR A 187 18.30 -25.57 -68.11
C THR A 187 18.18 -24.23 -68.84
N ALA A 188 18.77 -23.16 -68.28
CA ALA A 188 18.88 -21.85 -68.93
C ALA A 188 20.28 -21.62 -69.54
N PHE A 189 21.05 -22.70 -69.74
CA PHE A 189 22.35 -22.61 -70.39
C PHE A 189 22.16 -22.38 -71.90
N ASP A 190 22.21 -21.11 -72.30
CA ASP A 190 22.07 -20.68 -73.69
C ASP A 190 23.44 -20.46 -74.33
N SER A 191 23.81 -21.36 -75.25
CA SER A 191 25.03 -21.32 -76.03
C SER A 191 24.75 -21.71 -77.48
N GLU A 192 25.64 -21.36 -78.40
CA GLU A 192 25.48 -21.72 -79.83
C GLU A 192 25.32 -23.23 -80.05
N THR A 193 25.91 -24.05 -79.19
CA THR A 193 25.86 -25.52 -79.30
C THR A 193 24.71 -26.14 -78.52
N CYS A 194 24.32 -25.55 -77.39
CA CYS A 194 23.25 -26.01 -76.51
C CYS A 194 22.38 -24.79 -76.18
N PRO A 195 21.30 -24.52 -76.94
CA PRO A 195 20.48 -23.33 -76.78
C PRO A 195 19.32 -23.61 -75.81
N PHE A 196 19.64 -23.98 -74.56
CA PHE A 196 18.61 -24.22 -73.54
C PHE A 196 18.23 -22.89 -72.87
N ASP A 197 16.95 -22.54 -72.84
CA ASP A 197 16.46 -21.25 -72.38
C ASP A 197 15.29 -21.39 -71.38
N ASP A 198 15.23 -22.51 -70.68
CA ASP A 198 14.12 -22.86 -69.81
C ASP A 198 14.40 -22.52 -68.35
N THR A 199 13.38 -21.99 -67.67
CA THR A 199 13.45 -21.64 -66.24
C THR A 199 12.23 -22.17 -65.51
N TYR A 200 12.46 -22.77 -64.35
CA TYR A 200 11.44 -23.38 -63.52
C TYR A 200 11.29 -22.64 -62.19
N THR A 201 10.09 -22.64 -61.63
CA THR A 201 9.80 -22.13 -60.28
C THR A 201 9.48 -23.30 -59.35
N LYS A 202 9.47 -23.07 -58.02
CA LYS A 202 9.07 -24.11 -57.05
C LYS A 202 7.69 -24.73 -57.35
N SER A 203 6.77 -23.98 -57.96
CA SER A 203 5.44 -24.49 -58.32
C SER A 203 5.41 -25.24 -59.65
N THR A 204 6.20 -24.82 -60.64
CA THR A 204 6.16 -25.44 -61.99
C THR A 204 7.13 -26.61 -62.13
N ILE A 205 8.18 -26.71 -61.32
CA ILE A 205 9.16 -27.79 -61.36
C ILE A 205 8.56 -29.16 -61.03
N LEU A 206 7.49 -29.22 -60.24
CA LEU A 206 6.79 -30.47 -59.93
C LEU A 206 5.92 -30.98 -61.09
N GLU A 207 5.51 -30.07 -61.98
CA GLU A 207 4.75 -30.33 -63.20
C GLU A 207 5.44 -29.62 -64.38
N PRO A 208 6.63 -30.11 -64.79
CA PRO A 208 7.55 -29.35 -65.63
C PRO A 208 6.99 -28.98 -67.01
N TRP A 209 6.00 -29.73 -67.50
CA TRP A 209 5.26 -29.41 -68.73
C TRP A 209 4.44 -28.11 -68.66
N ASN A 210 4.11 -27.63 -67.46
CA ASN A 210 3.41 -26.36 -67.31
C ASN A 210 4.36 -25.16 -67.41
N ALA A 211 5.65 -25.33 -67.05
CA ALA A 211 6.63 -24.25 -67.00
C ALA A 211 6.82 -23.56 -68.36
N ASN A 212 6.86 -24.37 -69.42
CA ASN A 212 7.10 -23.92 -70.80
C ASN A 212 5.88 -24.05 -71.70
N SER A 213 4.68 -24.11 -71.12
CA SER A 213 3.42 -24.27 -71.88
C SER A 213 3.15 -23.16 -72.89
N ALA A 214 3.77 -21.99 -72.73
CA ALA A 214 3.71 -20.88 -73.68
C ALA A 214 4.64 -21.05 -74.90
N LYS A 215 5.65 -21.91 -74.80
CA LYS A 215 6.56 -22.26 -75.89
C LYS A 215 6.00 -23.54 -76.51
N ASP A 216 5.34 -23.48 -77.66
CA ASP A 216 4.75 -24.68 -78.28
C ASP A 216 5.79 -25.78 -78.56
N LYS A 217 7.04 -25.38 -78.85
CA LYS A 217 8.16 -26.25 -79.20
C LYS A 217 9.49 -25.77 -78.64
N THR A 218 10.45 -26.68 -78.54
CA THR A 218 11.85 -26.39 -78.18
C THR A 218 12.57 -25.69 -79.33
N ALA A 219 13.58 -24.87 -79.01
CA ALA A 219 14.45 -24.25 -80.01
C ALA A 219 15.46 -25.23 -80.65
N TRP A 220 15.58 -26.44 -80.09
CA TRP A 220 16.48 -27.49 -80.54
C TRP A 220 15.73 -28.74 -81.03
N VAL A 221 16.45 -29.56 -81.80
CA VAL A 221 15.97 -30.84 -82.33
C VAL A 221 16.24 -31.95 -81.31
N LEU A 222 15.26 -32.83 -81.06
CA LEU A 222 15.43 -33.98 -80.17
C LEU A 222 16.13 -35.13 -80.89
N ASN A 223 17.03 -35.81 -80.18
CA ASN A 223 17.79 -36.95 -80.68
C ASN A 223 16.86 -38.10 -81.11
N ALA A 224 15.83 -38.39 -80.30
CA ALA A 224 14.92 -39.51 -80.52
C ALA A 224 14.03 -39.36 -81.76
N THR A 225 13.61 -38.13 -82.11
CA THR A 225 12.65 -37.89 -83.20
C THR A 225 13.27 -37.21 -84.42
N GLY A 226 14.44 -36.60 -84.28
CA GLY A 226 15.05 -35.77 -85.31
C GLY A 226 14.21 -34.56 -85.73
N THR A 227 13.27 -34.13 -84.87
CA THR A 227 12.47 -32.91 -85.03
C THR A 227 12.55 -32.05 -83.78
N GLU A 228 12.10 -30.80 -83.86
CA GLU A 228 11.87 -29.98 -82.66
C GLU A 228 10.98 -30.72 -81.65
N GLY A 229 11.32 -30.59 -80.37
CA GLY A 229 10.58 -31.15 -79.26
C GLY A 229 9.29 -30.38 -78.98
N ASN A 230 8.30 -31.06 -78.43
CA ASN A 230 7.06 -30.45 -77.98
C ASN A 230 7.04 -30.43 -76.45
N TYR A 231 6.81 -29.26 -75.85
CA TYR A 231 6.74 -29.10 -74.39
C TYR A 231 5.47 -29.69 -73.77
N ASN A 232 4.46 -30.02 -74.57
CA ASN A 232 3.28 -30.73 -74.10
C ASN A 232 3.65 -32.13 -73.60
N ARG A 233 2.95 -32.55 -72.54
CA ARG A 233 3.10 -33.89 -71.97
C ARG A 233 2.62 -34.95 -72.96
N GLN A 234 3.43 -35.98 -73.18
CA GLN A 234 3.16 -37.09 -74.10
C GLN A 234 2.69 -38.33 -73.32
N GLY A 235 1.46 -38.78 -73.62
CA GLY A 235 0.91 -40.01 -73.07
C GLY A 235 0.91 -40.04 -71.53
N SER A 236 1.46 -41.12 -70.97
CA SER A 236 1.59 -41.34 -69.52
C SER A 236 3.00 -41.06 -68.99
N GLU A 237 3.81 -40.25 -69.69
CA GLU A 237 5.18 -39.99 -69.26
C GLU A 237 5.19 -39.39 -67.84
N ASN A 238 6.12 -39.86 -67.01
CA ASN A 238 6.37 -39.26 -65.71
C ASN A 238 7.24 -38.01 -65.86
N LYS A 239 7.38 -37.26 -64.77
CA LYS A 239 8.14 -36.00 -64.75
C LYS A 239 9.64 -36.15 -65.09
N ILE A 240 10.27 -37.26 -64.74
CA ILE A 240 11.69 -37.50 -65.09
C ILE A 240 11.81 -37.82 -66.58
N GLN A 241 10.94 -38.69 -67.11
CA GLN A 241 10.86 -39.00 -68.53
C GLN A 241 10.59 -37.77 -69.39
N TYR A 242 9.78 -36.83 -68.88
CA TYR A 242 9.56 -35.54 -69.51
C TYR A 242 10.86 -34.74 -69.64
N ILE A 243 11.59 -34.54 -68.54
CA ILE A 243 12.86 -33.80 -68.52
C ILE A 243 13.89 -34.50 -69.43
N GLU A 244 14.03 -35.82 -69.31
CA GLU A 244 14.92 -36.60 -70.16
C GLU A 244 14.58 -36.43 -71.65
N ARG A 245 13.29 -36.47 -72.02
CA ARG A 245 12.85 -36.27 -73.40
C ARG A 245 13.17 -34.86 -73.92
N ILE A 246 12.87 -33.82 -73.14
CA ILE A 246 13.04 -32.43 -73.56
C ILE A 246 14.53 -32.08 -73.73
N TYR A 247 15.40 -32.55 -72.83
CA TYR A 247 16.84 -32.24 -72.87
C TYR A 247 17.71 -33.28 -73.60
N ASN A 248 17.11 -34.32 -74.21
CA ASN A 248 17.80 -35.24 -75.10
C ASN A 248 17.97 -34.63 -76.51
N MET A 249 18.80 -33.59 -76.59
CA MET A 249 19.10 -32.87 -77.82
C MET A 249 19.89 -33.73 -78.81
N ALA A 250 19.57 -33.62 -80.09
CA ALA A 250 20.30 -34.21 -81.20
C ALA A 250 21.76 -33.70 -81.24
N GLY A 251 22.68 -34.51 -81.75
CA GLY A 251 24.05 -34.08 -81.99
C GLY A 251 24.14 -33.07 -83.13
N VAL A 252 25.36 -32.57 -83.37
CA VAL A 252 25.68 -31.66 -84.47
C VAL A 252 26.70 -32.33 -85.39
N CYS A 253 26.48 -32.25 -86.70
CA CYS A 253 27.41 -32.83 -87.67
C CYS A 253 28.74 -32.09 -87.71
N THR A 254 29.84 -32.81 -87.49
CA THR A 254 31.21 -32.27 -87.64
C THR A 254 31.73 -32.35 -89.07
N SER A 255 31.18 -33.26 -89.89
CA SER A 255 31.43 -33.33 -91.33
C SER A 255 30.26 -34.01 -92.05
N SER A 256 30.12 -33.74 -93.36
CA SER A 256 28.94 -34.13 -94.14
C SER A 256 28.93 -35.60 -94.61
N SER A 257 30.06 -36.31 -94.63
CA SER A 257 30.18 -37.56 -95.38
C SER A 257 29.53 -38.80 -94.73
N SER A 258 29.23 -38.78 -93.43
CA SER A 258 28.59 -39.92 -92.74
C SER A 258 27.62 -39.54 -91.63
N CYS A 259 27.22 -38.26 -91.56
CA CYS A 259 26.27 -37.78 -90.57
C CYS A 259 24.83 -38.03 -91.05
N CYS A 260 23.94 -38.47 -90.16
CA CYS A 260 22.56 -38.82 -90.51
C CYS A 260 21.52 -38.27 -89.52
N LEU A 261 20.36 -37.86 -90.05
CA LEU A 261 19.18 -37.46 -89.29
C LEU A 261 17.98 -38.31 -89.74
N ASN A 262 17.38 -39.09 -88.84
CA ASN A 262 16.24 -39.97 -89.15
C ASN A 262 16.48 -40.88 -90.36
N ALA A 263 17.66 -41.52 -90.42
CA ALA A 263 18.14 -42.35 -91.53
C ALA A 263 18.46 -41.61 -92.86
N PHE A 264 18.31 -40.29 -92.93
CA PHE A 264 18.81 -39.49 -94.05
C PHE A 264 20.26 -39.06 -93.80
N CYS A 265 21.19 -39.70 -94.50
CA CYS A 265 22.62 -39.42 -94.39
C CYS A 265 23.08 -38.37 -95.41
N GLY A 266 24.22 -37.72 -95.15
CA GLY A 266 24.75 -36.66 -96.00
C GLY A 266 24.25 -35.26 -95.61
N VAL A 267 23.75 -35.09 -94.39
CA VAL A 267 23.34 -33.79 -93.86
C VAL A 267 24.53 -32.84 -93.75
N ALA A 268 24.28 -31.54 -93.95
CA ALA A 268 25.34 -30.53 -93.99
C ALA A 268 26.06 -30.39 -92.64
N GLU A 269 27.31 -29.93 -92.67
CA GLU A 269 28.06 -29.56 -91.47
C GLU A 269 27.23 -28.57 -90.61
N LYS A 270 27.32 -28.69 -89.29
CA LYS A 270 26.51 -27.94 -88.31
C LYS A 270 25.00 -28.24 -88.30
N SER A 271 24.51 -29.15 -89.13
CA SER A 271 23.11 -29.59 -89.06
C SER A 271 22.89 -30.54 -87.88
N PRO A 272 21.66 -30.59 -87.32
CA PRO A 272 21.30 -31.60 -86.32
C PRO A 272 21.41 -33.03 -86.86
N CYS A 273 21.80 -33.97 -86.01
CA CYS A 273 21.95 -35.38 -86.33
C CYS A 273 21.62 -36.28 -85.14
N ASN A 274 21.18 -37.51 -85.42
CA ASN A 274 20.91 -38.51 -84.39
C ASN A 274 21.60 -39.85 -84.64
N SER A 275 22.42 -39.95 -85.69
CA SER A 275 23.23 -41.13 -85.99
C SER A 275 24.39 -40.80 -86.93
N GLY A 276 25.33 -41.74 -87.07
CA GLY A 276 26.49 -41.64 -87.95
C GLY A 276 27.78 -41.25 -87.24
N ASP A 277 28.93 -41.60 -87.83
CA ASP A 277 30.25 -41.49 -87.18
C ASP A 277 30.69 -40.04 -86.92
N ASN A 278 30.13 -39.09 -87.67
CA ASN A 278 30.45 -37.66 -87.56
C ASN A 278 29.40 -36.86 -86.77
N CYS A 279 28.51 -37.54 -86.04
CA CYS A 279 27.51 -36.88 -85.21
C CYS A 279 28.04 -36.65 -83.78
N ALA A 280 28.33 -35.40 -83.43
CA ALA A 280 28.86 -35.04 -82.12
C ALA A 280 27.75 -34.60 -81.15
N TYR A 281 27.58 -35.33 -80.05
CA TYR A 281 26.57 -35.03 -79.03
C TYR A 281 27.11 -34.11 -77.93
N VAL A 282 27.44 -32.87 -78.30
CA VAL A 282 28.10 -31.89 -77.40
C VAL A 282 27.27 -31.63 -76.13
N CYS A 283 25.95 -31.63 -76.24
CA CYS A 283 25.04 -31.36 -75.12
C CYS A 283 24.66 -32.61 -74.30
N SER A 284 25.13 -33.80 -74.65
CA SER A 284 24.72 -35.05 -73.97
C SER A 284 25.08 -35.06 -72.48
N ASN A 285 26.29 -34.62 -72.13
CA ASN A 285 26.73 -34.50 -70.74
C ASN A 285 25.89 -33.48 -69.95
N LEU A 286 25.53 -32.35 -70.58
CA LEU A 286 24.68 -31.33 -69.96
C LEU A 286 23.25 -31.84 -69.79
N GLY A 287 22.68 -32.52 -70.79
CA GLY A 287 21.37 -33.17 -70.68
C GLY A 287 21.32 -34.21 -69.56
N GLY A 288 22.35 -35.05 -69.43
CA GLY A 288 22.49 -35.98 -68.31
C GLY A 288 22.58 -35.27 -66.95
N ALA A 289 23.34 -34.16 -66.88
CA ALA A 289 23.44 -33.35 -65.66
C ALA A 289 22.11 -32.67 -65.29
N ILE A 290 21.31 -32.24 -66.28
CA ILE A 290 19.96 -31.68 -66.08
C ILE A 290 19.04 -32.75 -65.47
N VAL A 291 19.01 -33.96 -66.05
CA VAL A 291 18.19 -35.07 -65.51
C VAL A 291 18.59 -35.41 -64.07
N ALA A 292 19.89 -35.58 -63.81
CA ALA A 292 20.40 -35.86 -62.47
C ALA A 292 20.08 -34.70 -61.48
N GLY A 293 20.20 -33.45 -61.93
CA GLY A 293 19.84 -32.27 -61.14
C GLY A 293 18.34 -32.22 -60.82
N TYR A 294 17.49 -32.65 -61.74
CA TYR A 294 16.04 -32.76 -61.50
C TYR A 294 15.71 -33.83 -60.47
N GLU A 295 16.33 -35.01 -60.57
CA GLU A 295 16.17 -36.08 -59.58
C GLU A 295 16.62 -35.63 -58.18
N ALA A 296 17.77 -34.95 -58.10
CA ALA A 296 18.26 -34.36 -56.86
C ALA A 296 17.30 -33.30 -56.29
N TYR A 297 16.69 -32.47 -57.15
CA TYR A 297 15.65 -31.53 -56.72
C TYR A 297 14.44 -32.26 -56.11
N LEU A 298 13.96 -33.34 -56.74
CA LEU A 298 12.82 -34.11 -56.24
C LEU A 298 13.11 -34.79 -54.89
N GLU A 299 14.34 -35.26 -54.69
CA GLU A 299 14.80 -35.78 -53.41
C GLU A 299 14.83 -34.67 -52.35
N ALA A 300 15.43 -33.52 -52.68
CA ALA A 300 15.47 -32.34 -51.82
C ALA A 300 14.06 -31.87 -51.40
N ASP A 301 13.13 -31.81 -52.34
CA ASP A 301 11.72 -31.44 -52.10
C ASP A 301 11.00 -32.46 -51.21
N THR A 302 11.32 -33.74 -51.33
CA THR A 302 10.79 -34.79 -50.44
C THR A 302 11.37 -34.66 -49.03
N ILE A 303 12.65 -34.34 -48.90
CA ILE A 303 13.30 -34.07 -47.61
C ILE A 303 12.70 -32.82 -46.95
N GLU A 304 12.57 -31.71 -47.68
CA GLU A 304 11.93 -30.48 -47.20
C GLU A 304 10.48 -30.74 -46.75
N SER A 305 9.70 -31.48 -47.57
CA SER A 305 8.31 -31.85 -47.24
C SER A 305 8.21 -32.72 -45.98
N ARG A 306 9.16 -33.63 -45.75
CA ARG A 306 9.22 -34.46 -44.54
C ARG A 306 9.56 -33.64 -43.31
N LEU A 307 10.61 -32.81 -43.40
CA LEU A 307 11.03 -31.96 -42.29
C LEU A 307 9.94 -30.95 -41.92
N THR A 308 9.26 -30.36 -42.91
CA THR A 308 8.15 -29.42 -42.67
C THR A 308 6.92 -30.11 -42.10
N ALA A 309 6.63 -31.35 -42.50
CA ALA A 309 5.57 -32.17 -41.90
C ALA A 309 5.87 -32.55 -40.45
N ASP A 310 7.10 -32.99 -40.16
CA ASP A 310 7.54 -33.38 -38.81
C ASP A 310 7.57 -32.18 -37.85
N LEU A 311 7.99 -31.01 -38.33
CA LEU A 311 7.96 -29.76 -37.58
C LEU A 311 6.54 -29.15 -37.45
N GLY A 312 5.56 -29.75 -38.13
CA GLY A 312 4.17 -29.30 -38.16
C GLY A 312 3.98 -27.94 -38.82
N VAL A 313 4.92 -27.50 -39.67
CA VAL A 313 4.94 -26.19 -40.33
C VAL A 313 3.94 -26.12 -41.48
N GLN A 314 3.92 -27.16 -42.31
CA GLN A 314 2.97 -27.34 -43.40
C GLN A 314 2.71 -28.83 -43.58
N CYS A 315 1.45 -29.16 -43.82
CA CYS A 315 1.03 -30.50 -44.18
C CYS A 315 1.01 -30.63 -45.70
N PRO A 316 2.00 -31.27 -46.34
CA PRO A 316 1.94 -31.52 -47.77
C PRO A 316 0.76 -32.45 -48.06
N SER A 317 0.03 -32.18 -49.15
CA SER A 317 -1.13 -32.98 -49.60
C SER A 317 -0.74 -34.38 -50.12
N ARG A 318 0.44 -34.88 -49.77
CA ARG A 318 1.01 -36.12 -50.26
C ARG A 318 0.51 -37.31 -49.42
N PRO A 319 -0.01 -38.37 -50.06
CA PRO A 319 -0.63 -39.50 -49.36
C PRO A 319 0.37 -40.37 -48.59
N ASP A 320 1.67 -40.27 -48.87
CA ASP A 320 2.75 -41.00 -48.21
C ASP A 320 3.32 -40.27 -46.97
N LEU A 321 2.85 -39.05 -46.69
CA LEU A 321 3.30 -38.24 -45.55
C LEU A 321 2.18 -38.12 -44.52
N SER A 322 2.40 -38.69 -43.33
CA SER A 322 1.50 -38.53 -42.21
C SER A 322 1.84 -37.26 -41.44
N CYS A 323 0.92 -36.30 -41.45
CA CYS A 323 0.96 -35.13 -40.59
C CYS A 323 0.87 -35.49 -39.09
N PRO A 324 1.17 -34.53 -38.18
CA PRO A 324 0.98 -34.72 -36.75
C PRO A 324 -0.40 -35.31 -36.43
N THR A 325 -0.45 -36.25 -35.48
CA THR A 325 -1.64 -37.06 -35.20
C THR A 325 -2.88 -36.20 -34.92
N LEU A 326 -4.05 -36.74 -35.20
CA LEU A 326 -5.33 -36.08 -34.88
C LEU A 326 -5.43 -35.75 -33.38
N GLU A 327 -4.80 -36.54 -32.51
CA GLU A 327 -4.68 -36.25 -31.08
C GLU A 327 -3.91 -34.96 -30.80
N PHE A 328 -2.81 -34.70 -31.51
CA PHE A 328 -2.03 -33.47 -31.39
C PHE A 328 -2.84 -32.25 -31.88
N GLN A 329 -3.59 -32.39 -32.97
CA GLN A 329 -4.48 -31.34 -33.49
C GLN A 329 -5.66 -31.07 -32.55
N ASN A 330 -6.18 -32.10 -31.88
CA ASN A 330 -7.30 -32.00 -30.94
C ASN A 330 -6.91 -31.37 -29.59
N MET A 331 -5.62 -31.16 -29.30
CA MET A 331 -5.18 -30.39 -28.13
C MET A 331 -5.41 -28.87 -28.28
N GLY A 332 -6.15 -28.44 -29.32
CA GLY A 332 -6.58 -27.05 -29.51
C GLY A 332 -5.57 -26.15 -30.19
N ASN A 333 -4.40 -26.69 -30.56
CA ASN A 333 -3.32 -25.95 -31.19
C ASN A 333 -3.23 -26.33 -32.66
N SER A 334 -3.67 -25.42 -33.53
CA SER A 334 -3.60 -25.59 -34.99
C SER A 334 -2.18 -25.48 -35.56
N PHE A 335 -1.09 -25.67 -34.80
CA PHE A 335 0.21 -25.14 -35.23
C PHE A 335 1.48 -25.92 -34.84
N THR A 336 2.46 -25.71 -35.72
CA THR A 336 3.93 -25.80 -35.64
C THR A 336 4.54 -25.61 -34.24
N LEU A 337 5.71 -26.21 -33.98
CA LEU A 337 6.48 -26.04 -32.72
C LEU A 337 6.72 -24.56 -32.36
N VAL A 338 7.00 -23.71 -33.35
CA VAL A 338 7.25 -22.27 -33.16
C VAL A 338 6.02 -21.54 -32.60
N ALA A 339 4.84 -21.91 -33.06
CA ALA A 339 3.61 -21.31 -32.59
C ALA A 339 3.24 -21.78 -31.18
N LEU A 340 3.57 -23.02 -30.81
CA LEU A 340 3.39 -23.53 -29.45
C LEU A 340 4.25 -22.73 -28.46
N VAL A 341 5.52 -22.50 -28.80
CA VAL A 341 6.43 -21.69 -27.96
C VAL A 341 5.94 -20.26 -27.81
N LYS A 342 5.44 -19.63 -28.89
CA LYS A 342 4.82 -18.30 -28.84
C LYS A 342 3.54 -18.24 -28.00
N ALA A 343 2.69 -19.27 -28.10
CA ALA A 343 1.49 -19.34 -27.27
C ALA A 343 1.84 -19.49 -25.79
N TYR A 344 2.88 -20.28 -25.49
CA TYR A 344 3.39 -20.42 -24.14
C TYR A 344 4.03 -19.13 -23.60
N GLU A 345 4.79 -18.42 -24.42
CA GLU A 345 5.31 -17.08 -24.12
C GLU A 345 4.19 -16.10 -23.75
N SER A 346 3.11 -16.05 -24.56
CA SER A 346 1.93 -15.23 -24.27
C SER A 346 1.30 -15.60 -22.93
N ASN A 347 1.05 -16.89 -22.69
CA ASN A 347 0.42 -17.34 -21.45
C ASN A 347 1.25 -17.02 -20.21
N ILE A 348 2.59 -17.14 -20.28
CA ILE A 348 3.48 -16.76 -19.18
C ILE A 348 3.45 -15.24 -18.96
N THR A 349 3.46 -14.46 -20.03
CA THR A 349 3.40 -12.99 -19.95
C THR A 349 2.09 -12.55 -19.30
N ASP A 350 0.96 -13.10 -19.76
CA ASP A 350 -0.37 -12.82 -19.19
C ASP A 350 -0.43 -13.21 -17.70
N THR A 351 0.16 -14.36 -17.33
CA THR A 351 0.21 -14.79 -15.92
C THR A 351 1.08 -13.87 -15.06
N ALA A 352 2.19 -13.35 -15.61
CA ALA A 352 3.05 -12.40 -14.91
C ALA A 352 2.32 -11.06 -14.69
N ASP A 353 1.63 -10.56 -15.70
CA ASP A 353 0.82 -9.34 -15.61
C ASP A 353 -0.32 -9.50 -14.60
N ASP A 354 -1.06 -10.62 -14.64
CA ASP A 354 -2.11 -10.94 -13.67
C ASP A 354 -1.56 -10.97 -12.22
N LEU A 355 -0.36 -11.50 -12.01
CA LEU A 355 0.27 -11.56 -10.69
C LEU A 355 0.64 -10.17 -10.17
N VAL A 356 1.15 -9.30 -11.04
CA VAL A 356 1.45 -7.89 -10.72
C VAL A 356 0.16 -7.13 -10.40
N ASP A 357 -0.91 -7.35 -11.16
CA ASP A 357 -2.22 -6.73 -10.94
C ASP A 357 -2.87 -7.20 -9.62
N VAL A 358 -2.80 -8.49 -9.30
CA VAL A 358 -3.32 -9.02 -8.02
C VAL A 358 -2.54 -8.46 -6.83
N ALA A 359 -1.21 -8.38 -6.96
CA ALA A 359 -0.36 -7.86 -5.89
C ALA A 359 -0.62 -6.36 -5.67
N SER A 360 -0.75 -5.57 -6.74
CA SER A 360 -0.99 -4.12 -6.63
C SER A 360 -2.40 -3.78 -6.12
N THR A 361 -3.44 -4.53 -6.51
CA THR A 361 -4.82 -4.22 -6.15
C THR A 361 -5.25 -4.81 -4.82
N SER A 362 -5.04 -6.11 -4.60
CA SER A 362 -5.55 -6.79 -3.41
C SER A 362 -4.66 -6.59 -2.18
N VAL A 363 -3.34 -6.57 -2.36
CA VAL A 363 -2.42 -6.34 -1.23
C VAL A 363 -2.32 -4.85 -0.94
N GLY A 364 -2.36 -3.98 -1.95
CA GLY A 364 -2.42 -2.53 -1.76
C GLY A 364 -3.59 -2.09 -0.88
N SER A 365 -4.82 -2.59 -1.16
CA SER A 365 -5.99 -2.25 -0.33
C SER A 365 -5.89 -2.76 1.11
N ALA A 366 -5.24 -3.91 1.34
CA ALA A 366 -5.02 -4.42 2.69
C ALA A 366 -3.94 -3.63 3.45
N MET A 367 -2.90 -3.17 2.74
CA MET A 367 -1.86 -2.31 3.29
C MET A 367 -2.40 -0.93 3.68
N ASP A 368 -3.28 -0.35 2.86
CA ASP A 368 -3.95 0.91 3.19
C ASP A 368 -4.78 0.79 4.49
N GLU A 369 -5.53 -0.31 4.67
CA GLU A 369 -6.32 -0.54 5.89
C GLU A 369 -5.42 -0.74 7.13
N VAL A 370 -4.29 -1.42 6.97
CA VAL A 370 -3.27 -1.57 8.01
C VAL A 370 -2.64 -0.23 8.36
N GLN A 371 -2.31 0.60 7.37
CA GLN A 371 -1.71 1.91 7.60
C GLN A 371 -2.70 2.86 8.28
N ASP A 372 -3.98 2.83 7.89
CA ASP A 372 -5.05 3.58 8.56
C ASP A 372 -5.23 3.11 10.01
N PHE A 373 -5.15 1.80 10.26
CA PHE A 373 -5.17 1.26 11.62
C PHE A 373 -3.98 1.76 12.45
N LEU A 374 -2.76 1.67 11.92
CA LEU A 374 -1.54 2.13 12.59
C LEU A 374 -1.55 3.65 12.85
N CYS A 375 -2.07 4.44 11.92
CA CYS A 375 -2.25 5.89 12.09
C CYS A 375 -3.28 6.22 13.18
N ASN A 376 -4.36 5.44 13.28
CA ASN A 376 -5.42 5.63 14.28
C ASN A 376 -5.08 5.06 15.68
N MET A 377 -3.98 4.31 15.83
CA MET A 377 -3.50 3.79 17.12
C MET A 377 -2.78 4.83 18.00
N ASN A 378 -2.87 6.12 17.69
CA ASN A 378 -2.34 7.18 18.56
C ASN A 378 -3.30 7.47 19.72
N VAL A 379 -2.98 6.96 20.92
CA VAL A 379 -3.82 7.07 22.13
C VAL A 379 -3.39 8.25 23.04
N SER A 380 -2.62 9.21 22.50
CA SER A 380 -2.15 10.43 23.19
C SER A 380 -3.25 11.26 23.89
N PHE A 381 -4.51 11.07 23.51
CA PHE A 381 -5.63 11.80 24.14
C PHE A 381 -5.77 11.45 25.63
N VAL A 382 -5.43 10.22 26.03
CA VAL A 382 -5.54 9.76 27.43
C VAL A 382 -4.52 10.49 28.30
N GLY A 383 -3.25 10.50 27.89
CA GLY A 383 -2.19 11.22 28.60
C GLY A 383 -2.49 12.72 28.71
N ARG A 384 -2.90 13.37 27.61
CA ARG A 384 -3.26 14.79 27.60
C ARG A 384 -4.44 15.10 28.53
N ARG A 385 -5.51 14.30 28.49
CA ARG A 385 -6.69 14.53 29.34
C ARG A 385 -6.39 14.26 30.81
N TYR A 386 -5.57 13.24 31.10
CA TYR A 386 -5.12 12.96 32.45
C TYR A 386 -4.31 14.11 33.03
N ASN A 387 -3.31 14.60 32.29
CA ASN A 387 -2.50 15.74 32.72
C ASN A 387 -3.36 16.99 32.97
N GLN A 388 -4.34 17.25 32.11
CA GLN A 388 -5.28 18.36 32.32
C GLN A 388 -6.09 18.19 33.61
N ILE A 389 -6.68 17.01 33.85
CA ILE A 389 -7.45 16.74 35.07
C ILE A 389 -6.55 16.81 36.31
N ARG A 390 -5.35 16.24 36.23
CA ARG A 390 -4.36 16.29 37.30
C ARG A 390 -4.01 17.73 37.63
N ASP A 391 -3.69 18.56 36.64
CA ASP A 391 -3.29 19.94 36.88
C ASP A 391 -4.47 20.77 37.45
N ASP A 392 -5.69 20.55 36.95
CA ASP A 392 -6.90 21.20 37.48
C ASP A 392 -7.20 20.79 38.95
N VAL A 393 -7.06 19.52 39.29
CA VAL A 393 -7.34 19.00 40.63
C VAL A 393 -6.19 19.29 41.60
N CYS A 394 -4.96 19.01 41.19
CA CYS A 394 -3.78 19.07 42.06
C CYS A 394 -3.20 20.47 42.21
N LEU A 395 -3.28 21.33 41.20
CA LEU A 395 -2.77 22.71 41.32
C LEU A 395 -3.90 23.68 41.63
N THR A 396 -4.96 23.68 40.81
CA THR A 396 -5.99 24.71 40.89
C THR A 396 -6.93 24.50 42.09
N MET A 397 -7.48 23.30 42.25
CA MET A 397 -8.41 23.01 43.35
C MET A 397 -7.69 22.99 44.70
N PHE A 398 -6.54 22.31 44.79
CA PHE A 398 -5.73 22.32 46.01
C PHE A 398 -5.30 23.73 46.41
N GLY A 399 -4.71 24.51 45.50
CA GLY A 399 -4.28 25.88 45.78
C GLY A 399 -5.42 26.76 46.31
N GLY A 400 -6.62 26.62 45.73
CA GLY A 400 -7.81 27.31 46.21
C GLY A 400 -8.25 26.86 47.62
N VAL A 401 -8.28 25.55 47.89
CA VAL A 401 -8.66 25.00 49.20
C VAL A 401 -7.65 25.42 50.28
N THR A 402 -6.36 25.37 50.00
CA THR A 402 -5.31 25.79 50.94
C THR A 402 -5.43 27.28 51.26
N GLN A 403 -5.68 28.12 50.25
CA GLN A 403 -5.88 29.57 50.45
C GLN A 403 -7.11 29.85 51.35
N VAL A 404 -8.23 29.16 51.12
CA VAL A 404 -9.44 29.29 51.95
C VAL A 404 -9.19 28.79 53.37
N ASN A 405 -8.54 27.64 53.53
CA ASN A 405 -8.17 27.09 54.83
C ASN A 405 -7.29 28.06 55.61
N TRP A 406 -6.30 28.70 54.96
CA TRP A 406 -5.45 29.69 55.60
C TRP A 406 -6.22 30.93 56.07
N ALA A 407 -7.14 31.42 55.25
CA ALA A 407 -8.01 32.54 55.62
C ALA A 407 -8.92 32.21 56.81
N LEU A 408 -9.52 31.01 56.83
CA LEU A 408 -10.35 30.55 57.94
C LEU A 408 -9.54 30.30 59.20
N TRP A 409 -8.30 29.82 59.09
CA TRP A 409 -7.40 29.65 60.21
C TRP A 409 -7.09 30.98 60.90
N VAL A 410 -6.71 31.99 60.11
CA VAL A 410 -6.46 33.36 60.59
C VAL A 410 -7.73 33.95 61.22
N LEU A 411 -8.90 33.76 60.60
CA LEU A 411 -10.19 34.19 61.14
C LEU A 411 -10.47 33.55 62.50
N ALA A 412 -10.25 32.24 62.65
CA ALA A 412 -10.44 31.53 63.91
C ALA A 412 -9.55 32.11 65.02
N ILE A 413 -8.29 32.42 64.73
CA ILE A 413 -7.38 33.06 65.69
C ILE A 413 -7.93 34.42 66.15
N PHE A 414 -8.41 35.25 65.22
CA PHE A 414 -9.00 36.54 65.58
C PHE A 414 -10.28 36.38 66.42
N LEU A 415 -11.14 35.42 66.09
CA LEU A 415 -12.34 35.12 66.88
C LEU A 415 -11.99 34.71 68.33
N GLU A 416 -10.97 33.87 68.51
CA GLU A 416 -10.50 33.48 69.85
C GLU A 416 -9.90 34.67 70.62
N ILE A 417 -9.10 35.53 69.96
CA ILE A 417 -8.59 36.76 70.58
C ILE A 417 -9.75 37.66 71.02
N THR A 418 -10.77 37.85 70.19
CA THR A 418 -11.94 38.66 70.57
C THR A 418 -12.73 38.05 71.71
N ALA A 419 -12.83 36.72 71.79
CA ALA A 419 -13.47 36.04 72.91
C ALA A 419 -12.71 36.24 74.23
N ILE A 420 -11.37 36.14 74.19
CA ILE A 420 -10.49 36.43 75.34
C ILE A 420 -10.68 37.88 75.80
N LEU A 421 -10.64 38.85 74.89
CA LEU A 421 -10.84 40.27 75.20
C LEU A 421 -12.23 40.55 75.77
N ALA A 422 -13.29 39.95 75.20
CA ALA A 422 -14.65 40.08 75.71
C ALA A 422 -14.79 39.53 77.13
N ASN A 423 -14.14 38.40 77.43
CA ASN A 423 -14.11 37.82 78.78
C ASN A 423 -13.36 38.72 79.78
N ILE A 424 -12.18 39.25 79.41
CA ILE A 424 -11.42 40.19 80.25
C ILE A 424 -12.24 41.48 80.50
N LEU A 425 -12.93 42.00 79.49
CA LEU A 425 -13.77 43.18 79.64
C LEU A 425 -14.98 42.89 80.54
N SER A 426 -15.59 41.72 80.41
CA SER A 426 -16.73 41.31 81.24
C SER A 426 -16.36 41.19 82.72
N THR A 427 -15.17 40.67 83.03
CA THR A 427 -14.68 40.59 84.43
C THR A 427 -14.34 41.96 84.99
N ARG A 428 -13.68 42.82 84.20
CA ARG A 428 -13.38 44.23 84.57
C ARG A 428 -14.65 45.03 84.87
N LEU A 429 -15.67 44.94 84.01
CA LEU A 429 -16.93 45.67 84.19
C LEU A 429 -17.74 45.19 85.40
N ARG A 430 -17.69 43.88 85.69
CA ARG A 430 -18.27 43.32 86.93
C ARG A 430 -17.58 43.89 88.18
N GLY A 431 -16.27 44.07 88.14
CA GLY A 431 -15.50 44.70 89.23
C GLY A 431 -15.99 46.11 89.53
N LEU A 432 -16.05 46.97 88.51
CA LEU A 432 -16.52 48.36 88.62
C LEU A 432 -17.99 48.46 89.07
N SER A 433 -18.85 47.54 88.62
CA SER A 433 -20.25 47.50 89.06
C SER A 433 -20.39 47.13 90.54
N ARG A 434 -19.54 46.24 91.06
CA ARG A 434 -19.55 45.86 92.48
C ARG A 434 -19.01 47.00 93.36
N GLU A 435 -17.96 47.68 92.90
CA GLU A 435 -17.38 48.82 93.60
C GLU A 435 -18.37 49.98 93.71
N LYS A 436 -19.08 50.32 92.62
CA LYS A 436 -20.16 51.32 92.65
C LYS A 436 -21.34 50.92 93.55
N ALA A 437 -21.75 49.65 93.51
CA ALA A 437 -22.81 49.15 94.39
C ALA A 437 -22.40 49.17 95.87
N ALA A 438 -21.12 48.92 96.18
CA ALA A 438 -20.59 49.04 97.53
C ALA A 438 -20.57 50.50 98.02
N LEU A 439 -20.18 51.45 97.16
CA LEU A 439 -20.21 52.89 97.47
C LEU A 439 -21.63 53.43 97.70
N GLU A 440 -22.62 53.02 96.89
CA GLU A 440 -24.03 53.42 97.10
C GLU A 440 -24.61 52.84 98.40
N PHE A 441 -24.16 51.64 98.80
CA PHE A 441 -24.58 51.02 100.07
C PHE A 441 -23.95 51.71 101.29
N ASP A 442 -22.72 52.23 101.15
CA ASP A 442 -22.05 53.01 102.20
C ASP A 442 -22.67 54.41 102.37
N ASP A 443 -23.07 55.06 101.26
CA ASP A 443 -23.81 56.35 101.28
C ASP A 443 -25.23 56.22 101.88
N THR A 444 -25.87 55.05 101.75
CA THR A 444 -27.18 54.79 102.40
C THR A 444 -27.05 54.37 103.87
N ALA A 445 -25.95 53.72 104.25
CA ALA A 445 -25.66 53.39 105.65
C ALA A 445 -25.28 54.62 106.50
N THR A 446 -24.75 55.69 105.89
CA THR A 446 -24.29 56.90 106.60
C THR A 446 -25.36 57.99 106.79
N GLY A 447 -26.64 57.74 106.46
CA GLY A 447 -27.77 58.53 106.98
C GLY A 447 -27.67 60.06 106.79
N ARG A 448 -27.05 60.54 105.70
CA ARG A 448 -27.01 61.98 105.39
C ARG A 448 -28.26 62.36 104.62
N THR A 449 -29.25 62.85 105.35
CA THR A 449 -30.38 63.63 104.84
C THR A 449 -29.88 64.66 103.83
N ARG A 450 -30.26 64.51 102.55
CA ARG A 450 -30.19 65.60 101.56
C ARG A 450 -31.18 66.69 102.01
N LEU A 451 -30.69 67.60 102.84
CA LEU A 451 -31.28 68.91 103.06
C LEU A 451 -31.29 69.66 101.73
N SER A 452 -32.48 70.04 101.31
CA SER A 452 -32.80 70.91 100.18
C SER A 452 -32.01 72.22 100.27
N ARG A 453 -31.04 72.40 99.36
CA ARG A 453 -30.35 73.67 99.13
C ARG A 453 -31.04 74.38 97.97
N ALA A 454 -32.17 75.02 98.26
CA ALA A 454 -32.82 76.00 97.39
C ALA A 454 -33.63 77.00 98.23
N GLU A 455 -33.02 77.54 99.27
CA GLU A 455 -33.33 78.84 99.83
C GLU A 455 -32.00 79.57 100.08
N LEU A 456 -32.02 80.89 99.87
CA LEU A 456 -30.93 81.88 100.04
C LEU A 456 -29.89 81.92 98.91
N TYR A 457 -30.26 82.55 97.79
CA TYR A 457 -29.81 83.92 97.44
C TYR A 457 -30.70 84.48 96.32
N GLY A 458 -31.50 85.51 96.64
CA GLY A 458 -32.02 86.52 95.67
C GLY A 458 -33.19 86.11 94.80
#